data_AF-E0RY28-F1
#
_entry.id   AF-E0RY28-F1
#
_cell.length_a   1.000
_cell.length_b   1.000
_cell.length_c   1.000
_cell.angle_alpha   90.00
_cell.angle_beta   90.00
_cell.angle_gamma   90.00
#
_symmetry.space_group_name_H-M   'P 1'
#
loop_
_entity.id
_entity.type
_entity.pdbx_description
1 polymer ?
#
loop_
_entity_poly.entity_id
_entity_poly.type
_entity_poly.pdbx_seq_one_letter_code
_entity_poly.pdbx_strand_id
1 'polypeptide(L)'
;MGYVNEKTLEKLNKVYDFLAPHGGDIKIEDDWNFRMYVQQDDDKYYLYMYSAEGYAQDYLMDPWFKVEITFSPDRARITLAKPIEYLSQTFLGELHIDEFDNMEGFGGIKEHEDGIMNENFDSFLDTITNIRPYLTSPKKVTRFKEDNLY
;
A
#
# COMPACT_ATOMS: atom_id res chain seq x y z
N MET A 1 10.18 -15.24 -5.44
CA MET A 1 9.15 -14.77 -4.51
C MET A 1 7.83 -14.56 -5.24
N GLY A 2 6.69 -14.83 -4.60
CA GLY A 2 5.39 -15.02 -5.27
C GLY A 2 4.35 -13.96 -4.92
N TYR A 3 3.24 -13.99 -5.67
CA TYR A 3 2.05 -13.20 -5.40
C TYR A 3 1.53 -13.42 -3.97
N VAL A 4 0.86 -12.40 -3.42
CA VAL A 4 0.18 -12.51 -2.12
C VAL A 4 -0.84 -13.65 -2.13
N ASN A 5 -1.10 -14.22 -0.96
CA ASN A 5 -2.11 -15.27 -0.83
C ASN A 5 -3.54 -14.70 -1.04
N GLU A 6 -4.51 -15.60 -1.20
CA GLU A 6 -5.91 -15.23 -1.47
C GLU A 6 -6.52 -14.33 -0.40
N LYS A 7 -6.23 -14.56 0.89
CA LYS A 7 -6.76 -13.74 1.99
C LYS A 7 -6.24 -12.31 1.93
N THR A 8 -4.94 -12.13 1.67
CA THR A 8 -4.32 -10.83 1.51
C THR A 8 -4.87 -10.13 0.25
N LEU A 9 -5.07 -10.86 -0.84
CA LEU A 9 -5.71 -10.35 -2.05
C LEU A 9 -7.17 -9.92 -1.82
N GLU A 10 -7.93 -10.63 -0.99
CA GLU A 10 -9.28 -10.23 -0.57
C GLU A 10 -9.27 -8.93 0.23
N LYS A 11 -8.34 -8.77 1.18
CA LYS A 11 -8.17 -7.52 1.94
C LYS A 11 -7.82 -6.36 1.00
N LEU A 12 -6.88 -6.57 0.07
CA LEU A 12 -6.51 -5.56 -0.93
C LEU A 12 -7.72 -5.17 -1.80
N ASN A 13 -8.50 -6.15 -2.26
CA ASN A 13 -9.68 -5.87 -3.05
C ASN A 13 -10.76 -5.11 -2.27
N LYS A 14 -10.93 -5.34 -0.95
CA LYS A 14 -11.83 -4.51 -0.14
C LYS A 14 -11.43 -3.04 -0.14
N VAL A 15 -10.13 -2.76 -0.06
CA VAL A 15 -9.59 -1.39 -0.14
C VAL A 15 -9.79 -0.84 -1.55
N TYR A 16 -9.48 -1.64 -2.57
CA TYR A 16 -9.66 -1.28 -3.97
C TYR A 16 -11.11 -0.92 -4.28
N ASP A 17 -12.08 -1.78 -3.97
CA ASP A 17 -13.51 -1.56 -4.20
C ASP A 17 -14.00 -0.24 -3.58
N PHE A 18 -13.40 0.17 -2.46
CA PHE A 18 -13.74 1.40 -1.78
C PHE A 18 -13.24 2.67 -2.50
N LEU A 19 -12.08 2.59 -3.14
CA LEU A 19 -11.36 3.71 -3.76
C LEU A 19 -11.19 3.60 -5.28
N ALA A 20 -11.75 2.56 -5.90
CA ALA A 20 -11.58 2.23 -7.30
C ALA A 20 -12.08 3.35 -8.23
N PRO A 21 -11.58 3.37 -9.49
CA PRO A 21 -10.55 2.48 -10.03
C PRO A 21 -9.11 3.03 -9.92
N HIS A 22 -8.99 4.31 -9.56
CA HIS A 22 -7.73 5.08 -9.59
C HIS A 22 -7.10 5.26 -8.22
N GLY A 23 -7.85 4.98 -7.15
CA GLY A 23 -7.45 5.23 -5.77
C GLY A 23 -8.04 6.52 -5.20
N GLY A 24 -7.49 6.94 -4.08
CA GLY A 24 -7.95 8.09 -3.33
C GLY A 24 -7.36 8.19 -1.94
N ASP A 25 -7.98 9.06 -1.15
CA ASP A 25 -7.62 9.37 0.23
C ASP A 25 -8.78 9.04 1.17
N ILE A 26 -8.46 8.42 2.29
CA ILE A 26 -9.37 8.18 3.40
C ILE A 26 -8.81 8.85 4.66
N LYS A 27 -9.62 9.72 5.25
CA LYS A 27 -9.33 10.36 6.54
C LYS A 27 -10.23 9.79 7.62
N ILE A 28 -9.66 9.48 8.77
CA ILE A 28 -10.40 9.14 10.00
C ILE A 28 -10.10 10.20 11.08
N GLU A 29 -10.82 10.12 12.20
CA GLU A 29 -10.63 11.05 13.31
C GLU A 29 -9.38 10.70 14.12
N ASP A 30 -8.62 11.73 14.52
CA ASP A 30 -7.43 11.65 15.37
C ASP A 30 -6.39 10.61 14.94
N ASP A 31 -6.24 10.42 13.62
CA ASP A 31 -5.29 9.45 13.05
C ASP A 31 -4.75 9.90 11.69
N TRP A 32 -3.80 9.12 11.18
CA TRP A 32 -3.15 9.33 9.89
C TRP A 32 -4.11 9.13 8.72
N ASN A 33 -3.89 9.86 7.62
CA ASN A 33 -4.65 9.69 6.39
C ASN A 33 -4.11 8.49 5.63
N PHE A 34 -4.99 7.59 5.21
CA PHE A 34 -4.63 6.52 4.30
C PHE A 34 -4.76 7.00 2.85
N ARG A 35 -3.75 6.76 2.03
CA ARG A 35 -3.76 7.05 0.61
C ARG A 35 -3.44 5.80 -0.19
N MET A 36 -4.14 5.66 -1.31
CA MET A 36 -3.85 4.67 -2.34
C MET A 36 -3.93 5.33 -3.70
N TYR A 37 -3.01 5.05 -4.62
CA TYR A 37 -3.20 5.40 -6.03
C TYR A 37 -2.68 4.31 -6.96
N VAL A 38 -3.26 4.26 -8.15
CA VAL A 38 -2.78 3.41 -9.23
C VAL A 38 -1.96 4.24 -10.20
N GLN A 39 -0.84 3.69 -10.63
CA GLN A 39 0.01 4.22 -11.68
C GLN A 39 0.14 3.15 -12.75
N GLN A 40 0.07 3.56 -14.02
CA GLN A 40 0.44 2.71 -15.15
C GLN A 40 1.82 3.13 -15.65
N ASP A 41 2.68 2.15 -15.85
CA ASP A 41 4.02 2.32 -16.41
C ASP A 41 4.22 1.21 -17.45
N ASP A 42 4.34 1.62 -18.72
CA ASP A 42 4.22 0.75 -19.88
C ASP A 42 2.98 -0.18 -19.82
N ASP A 43 3.21 -1.51 -19.82
CA ASP A 43 2.20 -2.56 -19.77
C ASP A 43 1.92 -3.05 -18.34
N LYS A 44 2.47 -2.38 -17.32
CA LYS A 44 2.33 -2.76 -15.91
C LYS A 44 1.51 -1.76 -15.12
N TYR A 45 0.84 -2.26 -14.11
CA TYR A 45 0.14 -1.44 -13.12
C TYR A 45 0.82 -1.57 -11.76
N TYR A 46 1.04 -0.43 -11.14
CA TYR A 46 1.53 -0.33 -9.78
C TYR A 46 0.50 0.34 -8.91
N LEU A 47 0.32 -0.22 -7.71
CA LEU A 47 -0.51 0.34 -6.68
C LEU A 47 0.41 0.80 -5.56
N TYR A 48 0.30 2.07 -5.21
CA TYR A 48 1.04 2.67 -4.12
C TYR A 48 0.11 2.89 -2.95
N MET A 49 0.54 2.51 -1.75
CA MET A 49 -0.25 2.65 -0.53
C MET A 49 0.62 3.23 0.58
N TYR A 50 0.09 4.20 1.32
CA TYR A 50 0.74 4.67 2.52
C TYR A 50 -0.21 5.34 3.49
N SER A 51 0.21 5.46 4.75
CA SER A 51 -0.42 6.37 5.71
C SER A 51 0.43 7.64 5.85
N ALA A 52 -0.22 8.79 5.98
CA ALA A 52 0.46 10.08 6.05
C ALA A 52 -0.19 11.06 7.04
N GLU A 53 0.65 11.83 7.72
CA GLU A 53 0.26 12.87 8.67
C GLU A 53 0.67 14.28 8.16
N GLY A 54 -0.18 15.28 8.34
CA GLY A 54 0.15 16.71 8.07
C GLY A 54 -0.68 17.43 6.99
N TYR A 55 -0.53 18.77 6.95
CA TYR A 55 -1.23 19.69 6.04
C TYR A 55 -0.70 19.66 4.59
N ALA A 56 0.58 19.31 4.42
CA ALA A 56 1.17 18.90 3.14
C ALA A 56 1.44 17.40 3.29
N GLN A 57 0.67 16.56 2.62
CA GLN A 57 0.52 15.11 2.85
C GLN A 57 1.78 14.28 2.49
N ASP A 58 2.94 14.93 2.39
CA ASP A 58 4.19 14.37 1.86
C ASP A 58 5.35 14.43 2.88
N TYR A 59 5.18 15.04 4.07
CA TYR A 59 6.28 15.17 5.04
C TYR A 59 6.61 13.87 5.78
N LEU A 60 5.63 12.95 5.91
CA LEU A 60 5.81 11.65 6.53
C LEU A 60 4.85 10.65 5.88
N MET A 61 5.40 9.66 5.17
CA MET A 61 4.67 8.53 4.57
C MET A 61 5.16 7.25 5.24
N ASP A 62 4.33 6.61 6.06
CA ASP A 62 4.73 5.41 6.80
C ASP A 62 3.51 4.54 7.21
N PRO A 63 3.55 3.21 7.03
CA PRO A 63 4.43 2.54 6.06
C PRO A 63 4.06 2.95 4.63
N TRP A 64 5.01 2.83 3.71
CA TRP A 64 4.81 3.01 2.27
C TRP A 64 5.07 1.70 1.53
N PHE A 65 4.21 1.38 0.58
CA PHE A 65 4.31 0.19 -0.26
C PHE A 65 4.17 0.53 -1.73
N LYS A 66 4.95 -0.16 -2.56
CA LYS A 66 4.72 -0.31 -4.00
C LYS A 66 4.37 -1.76 -4.32
N VAL A 67 3.27 -1.95 -5.03
CA VAL A 67 2.71 -3.26 -5.33
C VAL A 67 2.49 -3.37 -6.84
N GLU A 68 3.15 -4.32 -7.50
CA GLU A 68 2.80 -4.70 -8.87
C GLU A 68 1.47 -5.45 -8.86
N ILE A 69 0.52 -5.03 -9.69
CA ILE A 69 -0.83 -5.60 -9.73
C ILE A 69 -1.26 -5.98 -11.14
N THR A 70 -2.13 -6.98 -11.22
CA THR A 70 -2.87 -7.34 -12.44
C THR A 70 -4.36 -7.21 -12.18
N PHE A 71 -5.07 -6.66 -13.15
CA PHE A 71 -6.52 -6.50 -13.08
C PHE A 71 -7.26 -7.60 -13.87
N SER A 72 -8.55 -7.76 -13.57
CA SER A 72 -9.49 -8.38 -14.50
C SER A 72 -9.59 -7.55 -15.81
N PRO A 73 -10.03 -8.13 -16.94
CA PRO A 73 -10.10 -7.41 -18.22
C PRO A 73 -10.94 -6.13 -18.21
N ASP A 74 -11.95 -6.06 -17.34
CA ASP A 74 -12.83 -4.90 -17.14
C ASP A 74 -12.33 -3.94 -16.05
N ARG A 75 -11.16 -4.23 -15.45
CA ARG A 75 -10.58 -3.49 -14.33
C ARG A 75 -11.47 -3.41 -13.08
N ALA A 76 -12.45 -4.30 -12.97
CA ALA A 76 -13.35 -4.34 -11.82
C ALA A 76 -12.65 -4.87 -10.55
N ARG A 77 -11.61 -5.70 -10.69
CA ARG A 77 -10.95 -6.35 -9.56
C ARG A 77 -9.46 -6.59 -9.80
N ILE A 78 -8.67 -6.57 -8.73
CA ILE A 78 -7.27 -7.01 -8.74
C ILE A 78 -7.25 -8.55 -8.66
N THR A 79 -6.63 -9.20 -9.66
CA THR A 79 -6.52 -10.66 -9.77
C THR A 79 -5.19 -11.20 -9.26
N LEU A 80 -4.13 -10.39 -9.31
CA LEU A 80 -2.80 -10.71 -8.79
C LEU A 80 -2.19 -9.46 -8.16
N ALA A 81 -1.45 -9.65 -7.08
CA ALA A 81 -0.69 -8.58 -6.43
C ALA A 81 0.65 -9.12 -5.90
N LYS A 82 1.73 -8.38 -6.16
CA LYS A 82 3.09 -8.66 -5.68
C LYS A 82 3.66 -7.36 -5.08
N PRO A 83 3.76 -7.24 -3.75
CA PRO A 83 4.56 -6.21 -3.13
C PRO A 83 6.00 -6.32 -3.63
N ILE A 84 6.55 -5.20 -4.09
CA ILE A 84 7.92 -5.14 -4.64
C ILE A 84 8.79 -4.15 -3.90
N GLU A 85 8.20 -3.32 -3.05
CA GLU A 85 8.93 -2.35 -2.27
C GLU A 85 8.13 -1.98 -1.02
N TYR A 86 8.85 -1.86 0.10
CA TYR A 86 8.33 -1.40 1.37
C TYR A 86 9.32 -0.44 2.00
N LEU A 87 8.78 0.63 2.59
CA LEU A 87 9.55 1.62 3.30
C LEU A 87 8.82 1.96 4.59
N SER A 88 9.53 1.97 5.70
CA SER A 88 8.99 2.41 6.98
C SER A 88 9.98 3.24 7.77
N GLN A 89 9.48 4.28 8.43
CA GLN A 89 10.30 5.15 9.26
C GLN A 89 10.34 4.65 10.70
N THR A 90 11.52 4.22 11.14
CA THR A 90 11.75 3.76 12.51
C THR A 90 12.58 4.77 13.30
N PHE A 91 12.66 4.60 14.62
CA PHE A 91 13.55 5.41 15.47
C PHE A 91 15.05 5.24 15.13
N LEU A 92 15.42 4.19 14.38
CA LEU A 92 16.78 3.92 13.90
C LEU A 92 17.04 4.45 12.49
N GLY A 93 16.07 5.15 11.89
CA GLY A 93 16.09 5.58 10.50
C GLY A 93 15.08 4.81 9.65
N GLU A 94 15.24 4.94 8.33
CA GLU A 94 14.40 4.25 7.35
C GLU A 94 14.76 2.77 7.26
N LEU A 95 13.73 1.92 7.27
CA LEU A 95 13.81 0.51 6.90
C LEU A 95 13.22 0.37 5.50
N HIS A 96 14.02 -0.10 4.57
CA HIS A 96 13.62 -0.47 3.22
C HIS A 96 13.64 -1.99 3.08
N ILE A 97 12.66 -2.53 2.38
CA ILE A 97 12.64 -3.94 1.99
C ILE A 97 12.39 -3.98 0.48
N ASP A 98 13.22 -4.72 -0.24
CA ASP A 98 13.09 -4.90 -1.69
C ASP A 98 12.23 -6.13 -2.05
N GLU A 99 12.03 -6.35 -3.36
CA GLU A 99 11.25 -7.48 -3.88
C GLU A 99 11.86 -8.87 -3.62
N PHE A 100 13.05 -8.92 -3.03
CA PHE A 100 13.78 -10.13 -2.66
C PHE A 100 13.86 -10.31 -1.14
N ASP A 101 13.06 -9.57 -0.36
CA ASP A 101 13.08 -9.57 1.11
C ASP A 101 14.44 -9.17 1.72
N ASN A 102 15.27 -8.43 0.98
CA ASN A 102 16.47 -7.85 1.58
C ASN A 102 16.06 -6.63 2.39
N MET A 103 16.38 -6.64 3.68
CA MET A 103 16.12 -5.55 4.60
C MET A 103 17.34 -4.64 4.67
N GLU A 104 17.16 -3.40 4.23
CA GLU A 104 18.15 -2.33 4.31
C GLU A 104 17.74 -1.29 5.34
N GLY A 105 18.59 -1.09 6.35
CA GLY A 105 18.42 -0.04 7.34
C GLY A 105 19.57 0.97 7.27
N PHE A 106 19.71 1.80 8.29
CA PHE A 106 20.82 2.74 8.39
C PHE A 106 22.19 2.01 8.30
N GLY A 107 22.92 2.26 7.21
CA GLY A 107 24.24 1.67 6.93
C GLY A 107 24.23 0.40 6.09
N GLY A 108 23.26 0.24 5.18
CA GLY A 108 23.22 -0.81 4.15
C GLY A 108 22.38 -2.04 4.52
N ILE A 109 22.27 -2.98 3.58
CA ILE A 109 21.58 -4.27 3.79
C ILE A 109 22.11 -4.95 5.04
N LYS A 110 21.21 -5.26 5.97
CA LYS A 110 21.54 -5.89 7.25
C LYS A 110 21.16 -7.36 7.27
N GLU A 111 19.99 -7.71 6.73
CA GLU A 111 19.33 -8.99 6.94
C GLU A 111 18.46 -9.37 5.73
N HIS A 112 18.16 -10.66 5.59
CA HIS A 112 17.22 -11.19 4.61
C HIS A 112 16.29 -12.17 5.32
N GLU A 113 14.98 -12.01 5.13
CA GLU A 113 13.96 -12.82 5.78
C GLU A 113 12.84 -13.17 4.80
N ASP A 114 12.85 -14.42 4.32
CA ASP A 114 11.85 -14.92 3.37
C ASP A 114 10.41 -14.67 3.85
N GLY A 115 9.64 -13.92 3.06
CA GLY A 115 8.23 -13.65 3.29
C GLY A 115 7.93 -12.36 4.06
N ILE A 116 8.94 -11.68 4.62
CA ILE A 116 8.74 -10.50 5.47
C ILE A 116 7.96 -9.38 4.77
N MET A 117 8.19 -9.18 3.47
CA MET A 117 7.45 -8.21 2.67
C MET A 117 5.93 -8.52 2.66
N ASN A 118 5.57 -9.78 2.44
CA ASN A 118 4.17 -10.19 2.39
C ASN A 118 3.51 -10.14 3.76
N GLU A 119 4.24 -10.46 4.83
CA GLU A 119 3.76 -10.34 6.21
C GLU A 119 3.48 -8.90 6.60
N ASN A 120 4.42 -7.98 6.30
CA ASN A 120 4.24 -6.55 6.54
C ASN A 120 3.06 -5.99 5.72
N PHE A 121 2.93 -6.41 4.47
CA PHE A 121 1.82 -5.98 3.62
C PHE A 121 0.45 -6.48 4.14
N ASP A 122 0.36 -7.73 4.56
CA ASP A 122 -0.88 -8.28 5.13
C ASP A 122 -1.28 -7.58 6.44
N SER A 123 -0.30 -7.33 7.31
CA SER A 123 -0.48 -6.58 8.56
C SER A 123 -0.95 -5.14 8.31
N PHE A 124 -0.37 -4.48 7.30
CA PHE A 124 -0.80 -3.15 6.90
C PHE A 124 -2.24 -3.15 6.36
N LEU A 125 -2.60 -4.12 5.51
CA LEU A 125 -3.96 -4.27 5.02
C LEU A 125 -4.96 -4.58 6.13
N ASP A 126 -4.57 -5.36 7.15
CA ASP A 126 -5.41 -5.57 8.34
C ASP A 126 -5.66 -4.27 9.10
N THR A 127 -4.66 -3.38 9.15
CA THR A 127 -4.82 -2.06 9.74
C THR A 127 -5.90 -1.26 9.02
N ILE A 128 -5.88 -1.26 7.69
CA ILE A 128 -6.84 -0.51 6.87
C ILE A 128 -8.24 -1.15 6.86
N THR A 129 -8.32 -2.48 6.83
CA THR A 129 -9.57 -3.20 6.61
C THR A 129 -10.31 -3.61 7.88
N ASN A 130 -9.58 -3.91 8.97
CA ASN A 130 -10.13 -4.59 10.14
C ASN A 130 -9.88 -3.86 11.46
N ILE A 131 -8.71 -3.23 11.64
CA ILE A 131 -8.32 -2.63 12.93
C ILE A 131 -8.79 -1.18 13.05
N ARG A 132 -8.55 -0.36 12.01
CA ARG A 132 -8.92 1.06 12.01
C ARG A 132 -10.14 1.32 11.13
N PRO A 133 -10.96 2.32 11.44
CA PRO A 133 -12.26 2.51 10.80
C PRO A 133 -12.19 3.17 9.41
N TYR A 134 -11.11 2.98 8.65
CA TYR A 134 -10.94 3.60 7.33
C TYR A 134 -12.09 3.24 6.38
N LEU A 135 -12.47 1.95 6.34
CA LEU A 135 -13.53 1.49 5.43
C LEU A 135 -14.93 1.52 6.05
N THR A 136 -15.06 1.69 7.37
CA THR A 136 -16.33 1.55 8.09
C THR A 136 -16.89 2.88 8.59
N SER A 137 -16.04 3.81 9.03
CA SER A 137 -16.47 5.12 9.55
C SER A 137 -15.47 6.24 9.17
N PRO A 138 -15.23 6.47 7.87
CA PRO A 138 -14.35 7.55 7.44
C PRO A 138 -14.95 8.93 7.71
N LYS A 139 -14.10 9.86 8.16
CA LYS A 139 -14.43 11.28 8.29
C LYS A 139 -14.50 11.97 6.93
N LYS A 140 -13.64 11.57 5.99
CA LYS A 140 -13.63 12.07 4.62
C LYS A 140 -13.06 11.03 3.66
N VAL A 141 -13.68 10.90 2.49
CA VAL A 141 -13.18 10.09 1.37
C VAL A 141 -13.05 10.99 0.15
N THR A 142 -11.89 10.96 -0.50
CA THR A 142 -11.62 11.65 -1.78
C THR A 142 -11.19 10.59 -2.78
N ARG A 143 -11.80 10.54 -3.97
CA ARG A 143 -11.42 9.59 -5.02
C ARG A 143 -10.74 10.32 -6.16
N PHE A 144 -9.69 9.72 -6.72
CA PHE A 144 -9.00 10.25 -7.87
C PHE A 144 -9.80 10.01 -9.15
N LYS A 145 -9.63 10.90 -10.14
CA LYS A 145 -10.38 10.87 -11.41
C LYS A 145 -9.67 10.12 -12.52
N GLU A 146 -8.37 9.94 -12.37
CA GLU A 146 -7.47 9.32 -13.33
C GLU A 146 -6.32 8.69 -12.58
N ASP A 147 -5.61 7.79 -13.25
CA ASP A 147 -4.38 7.20 -12.71
C ASP A 147 -3.31 8.27 -12.54
N ASN A 148 -2.46 8.06 -11.55
CA ASN A 148 -1.43 9.03 -11.24
C ASN A 148 -0.31 8.94 -12.29
N LEU A 149 0.04 10.09 -12.87
CA LEU A 149 1.07 10.24 -13.91
C LEU A 149 2.28 10.97 -13.30
N TYR A 150 3.02 10.29 -12.42
CA TYR A 150 4.30 10.79 -11.90
C TYR A 150 5.45 9.89 -12.32
#